data_AF-X1SW37-F1
#
_entry.id   AF-X1SW37-F1
#
_cell.length_a   1.000
_cell.length_b   1.000
_cell.length_c   1.000
_cell.angle_alpha   90.00
_cell.angle_beta   90.00
_cell.angle_gamma   90.00
#
_symmetry.space_group_name_H-M   'P 1'
#
loop_
_entity.id
_entity.type
_entity.pdbx_description
1 polymer ?
#
loop_
_entity_poly.entity_id
_entity_poly.type
_entity_poly.pdbx_seq_one_letter_code
_entity_poly.pdbx_strand_id
1 'polypeptide(L)'
;RGYKIEKVVAGTTGSGRQLTGFIVGASKEHIVDEITAQAAGITTVYPQKEFSIIEFGGQDSKFINIDQGVVVDFAMNNACAAGTGALLEKYAMRRGIKIEDFGDIALRAKNPPDKPHYCVFL
;
A
#
# COMPACT_ATOMS: atom_id res chain seq x y z
N ARG A 1 5.87 34.80 -7.22
CA ARG A 1 5.02 34.26 -8.31
C ARG A 1 3.73 33.79 -7.65
N GLY A 2 2.63 34.53 -7.80
CA GLY A 2 1.36 34.19 -7.17
C GLY A 2 0.57 33.24 -8.07
N TYR A 3 0.25 32.04 -7.57
CA TYR A 3 -0.68 31.16 -8.25
C TYR A 3 -2.11 31.68 -8.04
N LYS A 4 -2.83 32.00 -9.12
CA LYS A 4 -4.26 32.32 -9.06
C LYS A 4 -5.02 31.01 -9.02
N ILE A 5 -5.61 30.67 -7.87
CA ILE A 5 -6.43 29.47 -7.73
C ILE A 5 -7.79 29.73 -8.37
N GLU A 6 -8.13 28.97 -9.40
CA GLU A 6 -9.42 29.08 -10.11
C GLU A 6 -10.50 28.15 -9.52
N LYS A 7 -10.10 26.99 -9.00
CA LYS A 7 -11.00 25.99 -8.43
C LYS A 7 -10.30 25.16 -7.36
N VAL A 8 -11.02 24.84 -6.31
CA VAL A 8 -10.61 23.87 -5.28
C VAL A 8 -11.53 22.65 -5.40
N VAL A 9 -10.95 21.47 -5.41
CA VAL A 9 -11.68 20.19 -5.48
C VAL A 9 -11.18 19.28 -4.37
N ALA A 10 -12.11 18.57 -3.72
CA ALA A 10 -11.80 17.54 -2.75
C ALA A 10 -11.91 16.15 -3.40
N GLY A 11 -10.89 15.31 -3.19
CA GLY A 11 -10.92 13.89 -3.52
C GLY A 11 -10.68 13.05 -2.28
N THR A 12 -11.33 11.89 -2.20
CA THR A 12 -11.25 10.98 -1.06
C THR A 12 -11.00 9.55 -1.50
N THR A 13 -10.18 8.84 -0.71
CA THR A 13 -9.84 7.43 -0.94
C THR A 13 -9.74 6.68 0.39
N GLY A 14 -9.43 5.38 0.34
CA GLY A 14 -9.41 4.50 1.50
C GLY A 14 -10.76 3.89 1.88
N SER A 15 -10.78 3.14 2.99
CA SER A 15 -11.98 2.51 3.54
C SER A 15 -13.05 3.51 3.97
N GLY A 16 -12.65 4.69 4.45
CA GLY A 16 -13.55 5.78 4.87
C GLY A 16 -14.03 6.72 3.76
N ARG A 17 -13.61 6.52 2.50
CA ARG A 17 -13.76 7.51 1.42
C ARG A 17 -15.17 8.05 1.20
N GLN A 18 -16.19 7.21 1.37
CA GLN A 18 -17.59 7.59 1.14
C GLN A 18 -18.07 8.57 2.21
N LEU A 19 -17.83 8.25 3.49
CA LEU A 19 -18.20 9.11 4.61
C LEU A 19 -17.41 10.42 4.58
N THR A 20 -16.09 10.33 4.41
CA THR A 20 -15.24 11.53 4.30
C THR A 20 -15.67 12.39 3.10
N GLY A 21 -15.93 11.76 1.95
CA GLY A 21 -16.38 12.44 0.74
C GLY A 21 -17.68 13.19 0.94
N PHE A 22 -18.64 12.57 1.63
CA PHE A 22 -19.89 13.23 2.03
C PHE A 22 -19.65 14.45 2.93
N ILE A 23 -18.79 14.32 3.94
CA ILE A 23 -18.50 15.40 4.91
C ILE A 23 -17.83 16.60 4.22
N VAL A 24 -16.89 16.36 3.31
CA VAL A 24 -16.13 17.43 2.63
C VAL A 24 -16.79 17.95 1.35
N GLY A 25 -17.95 17.40 0.98
CA GLY A 25 -18.64 17.76 -0.26
C GLY A 25 -17.89 17.34 -1.53
N ALA A 26 -17.13 16.24 -1.47
CA ALA A 26 -16.50 15.67 -2.65
C ALA A 26 -17.56 15.21 -3.66
N SER A 27 -17.34 15.49 -4.93
CA SER A 27 -18.19 14.97 -6.01
C SER A 27 -17.94 13.47 -6.21
N LYS A 28 -18.94 12.75 -6.71
CA LYS A 28 -18.89 11.29 -6.83
C LYS A 28 -17.71 10.80 -7.66
N GLU A 29 -17.32 11.57 -8.67
CA GLU A 29 -16.20 11.31 -9.57
C GLU A 29 -14.84 11.37 -8.85
N HIS A 30 -14.78 12.00 -7.67
CA HIS A 30 -13.56 12.17 -6.86
C HIS A 30 -13.55 11.32 -5.59
N ILE A 31 -14.55 10.45 -5.40
CA ILE A 31 -14.59 9.45 -4.33
C ILE A 31 -14.18 8.10 -4.93
N VAL A 32 -12.89 7.78 -4.86
CA VAL A 32 -12.28 6.65 -5.58
C VAL A 32 -11.56 5.71 -4.62
N ASP A 33 -11.53 4.41 -4.90
CA ASP A 33 -10.74 3.46 -4.10
C ASP A 33 -9.23 3.67 -4.30
N GLU A 34 -8.42 3.07 -3.41
CA GLU A 34 -6.96 3.28 -3.38
C GLU A 34 -6.26 2.72 -4.61
N ILE A 35 -6.74 1.59 -5.15
CA ILE A 35 -6.14 0.94 -6.32
C ILE A 35 -6.31 1.85 -7.54
N THR A 36 -7.53 2.35 -7.75
CA THR A 36 -7.84 3.31 -8.82
C THR A 36 -7.04 4.60 -8.66
N ALA A 37 -6.92 5.14 -7.45
CA ALA A 37 -6.16 6.35 -7.18
C ALA A 37 -4.66 6.19 -7.51
N GLN A 38 -4.05 5.07 -7.11
CA GLN A 38 -2.65 4.77 -7.40
C GLN A 38 -2.40 4.55 -8.90
N ALA A 39 -3.28 3.81 -9.57
CA ALA A 39 -3.21 3.60 -11.01
C ALA A 39 -3.33 4.92 -11.78
N ALA A 40 -4.27 5.78 -11.41
CA ALA A 40 -4.41 7.11 -12.01
C ALA A 40 -3.16 7.98 -11.76
N GLY A 41 -2.61 7.96 -10.54
CA GLY A 41 -1.40 8.70 -10.20
C GLY A 41 -0.20 8.29 -11.06
N ILE A 42 0.11 6.99 -11.10
CA ILE A 42 1.29 6.51 -11.84
C ILE A 42 1.15 6.74 -13.35
N THR A 43 -0.04 6.48 -13.92
CA THR A 43 -0.28 6.61 -15.37
C THR A 43 -0.38 8.06 -15.84
N THR A 44 -0.59 9.01 -14.92
CA THR A 44 -0.55 10.45 -15.19
C THR A 44 0.87 11.00 -15.14
N VAL A 45 1.66 10.56 -14.16
CA VAL A 45 3.03 11.08 -13.95
C VAL A 45 4.00 10.53 -14.99
N TYR A 46 3.82 9.28 -15.39
CA TYR A 46 4.75 8.59 -16.27
C TYR A 46 4.12 8.28 -17.63
N PRO A 47 4.87 8.43 -18.73
CA PRO A 47 4.36 8.20 -20.09
C PRO A 47 4.18 6.71 -20.41
N GLN A 48 5.01 5.85 -19.81
CA GLN A 48 4.86 4.40 -19.87
C GLN A 48 3.52 3.98 -19.25
N LYS A 49 2.90 2.95 -19.80
CA LYS A 49 1.54 2.51 -19.45
C LYS A 49 1.50 1.11 -18.82
N GLU A 50 2.66 0.56 -18.49
CA GLU A 50 2.82 -0.74 -17.87
C GLU A 50 3.58 -0.58 -16.55
N PHE A 51 3.01 -1.07 -15.46
CA PHE A 51 3.59 -0.97 -14.12
C PHE A 51 3.17 -2.13 -13.23
N SER A 52 4.07 -2.52 -12.34
CA SER A 52 3.71 -3.25 -11.14
C SER A 52 3.95 -2.35 -9.93
N ILE A 53 2.90 -2.15 -9.13
CA ILE A 53 2.93 -1.37 -7.88
C ILE A 53 2.94 -2.36 -6.73
N ILE A 54 3.85 -2.16 -5.78
CA ILE A 54 3.84 -2.82 -4.48
C ILE A 54 3.70 -1.74 -3.42
N GLU A 55 2.58 -1.76 -2.70
CA GLU A 55 2.29 -0.86 -1.59
C GLU A 55 2.42 -1.62 -0.27
N PHE A 56 3.21 -1.06 0.66
CA PHE A 56 3.26 -1.51 2.04
C PHE A 56 2.65 -0.44 2.96
N GLY A 57 1.34 -0.51 3.14
CA GLY A 57 0.62 0.37 4.07
C GLY A 57 0.68 -0.11 5.52
N GLY A 58 0.07 0.66 6.42
CA GLY A 58 -0.08 0.28 7.83
C GLY A 58 -1.31 -0.59 8.13
N GLN A 59 -2.29 -0.61 7.22
CA GLN A 59 -3.53 -1.39 7.36
C GLN A 59 -3.51 -2.63 6.46
N ASP A 60 -3.16 -2.46 5.20
CA ASP A 60 -2.99 -3.54 4.22
C ASP A 60 -1.74 -3.30 3.35
N SER A 61 -1.32 -4.35 2.66
CA SER A 61 -0.28 -4.32 1.63
C SER A 61 -0.91 -4.78 0.32
N LYS A 62 -0.57 -4.11 -0.77
CA LYS A 62 -1.22 -4.30 -2.07
C LYS A 62 -0.19 -4.55 -3.15
N PHE A 63 -0.52 -5.42 -4.08
CA PHE A 63 0.11 -5.54 -5.37
C PHE A 63 -0.90 -5.11 -6.43
N ILE A 64 -0.49 -4.27 -7.38
CA ILE A 64 -1.35 -3.83 -8.49
C ILE A 64 -0.54 -3.96 -9.77
N ASN A 65 -1.05 -4.72 -10.73
CA ASN A 65 -0.47 -4.81 -12.05
C ASN A 65 -1.29 -3.98 -13.03
N ILE A 66 -0.60 -3.14 -13.80
CA ILE A 66 -1.15 -2.21 -14.77
C ILE A 66 -0.56 -2.58 -16.13
N ASP A 67 -1.43 -2.76 -17.11
CA ASP A 67 -1.06 -2.96 -18.50
C ASP A 67 -1.87 -1.99 -19.37
N GLN A 68 -1.23 -1.40 -20.37
CA GLN A 68 -1.81 -0.37 -21.25
C GLN A 68 -2.59 0.75 -20.52
N GLY A 69 -2.20 1.06 -19.28
CA GLY A 69 -2.78 2.12 -18.45
C GLY A 69 -4.02 1.71 -17.67
N VAL A 70 -4.39 0.43 -17.71
CA VAL A 70 -5.52 -0.14 -16.96
C VAL A 70 -5.04 -1.18 -15.96
N VAL A 71 -5.73 -1.29 -14.83
CA VAL A 71 -5.45 -2.32 -13.83
C VAL A 71 -5.90 -3.67 -14.38
N VAL A 72 -4.96 -4.60 -14.55
CA VAL A 72 -5.23 -5.95 -15.07
C VAL A 72 -5.23 -7.03 -13.99
N ASP A 73 -4.55 -6.78 -12.88
CA ASP A 73 -4.55 -7.68 -11.73
C ASP A 73 -4.25 -6.90 -10.44
N PHE A 74 -4.75 -7.39 -9.31
CA PHE A 74 -4.39 -6.85 -8.01
C PHE A 74 -4.56 -7.91 -6.91
N ALA A 75 -3.70 -7.84 -5.91
CA ALA A 75 -3.78 -8.66 -4.70
C ALA A 75 -3.64 -7.79 -3.46
N MET A 76 -4.39 -8.11 -2.41
CA MET A 76 -4.33 -7.43 -1.12
C MET A 76 -4.10 -8.47 -0.03
N ASN A 77 -3.27 -8.17 0.96
CA ASN A 77 -3.18 -9.02 2.14
C ASN A 77 -4.38 -8.82 3.08
N ASN A 78 -4.63 -9.81 3.94
CA ASN A 78 -5.53 -9.60 5.07
C ASN A 78 -4.88 -8.58 6.02
N ALA A 79 -5.70 -7.79 6.72
CA ALA A 79 -5.33 -6.66 7.59
C ALA A 79 -4.48 -7.02 8.85
N CYS A 80 -3.67 -8.09 8.77
CA CYS A 80 -3.10 -8.78 9.91
C CYS A 80 -1.73 -8.24 10.35
N ALA A 81 -1.00 -7.46 9.54
CA ALA A 81 0.21 -6.74 9.96
C ALA A 81 0.86 -6.03 8.76
N ALA A 82 0.11 -5.21 8.04
CA ALA A 82 0.72 -4.50 6.91
C ALA A 82 1.82 -3.57 7.39
N GLY A 83 3.05 -3.81 6.91
CA GLY A 83 4.18 -2.88 6.85
C GLY A 83 4.77 -2.31 8.15
N THR A 84 4.07 -2.30 9.27
CA THR A 84 4.47 -1.55 10.49
C THR A 84 5.67 -2.13 11.22
N GLY A 85 6.14 -3.32 10.85
CA GLY A 85 7.26 -4.00 11.53
C GLY A 85 6.92 -4.51 12.94
N ALA A 86 5.76 -4.16 13.52
CA ALA A 86 5.38 -4.53 14.88
C ALA A 86 5.34 -6.05 15.11
N LEU A 87 5.04 -6.83 14.08
CA LEU A 87 5.11 -8.28 14.14
C LEU A 87 6.56 -8.78 14.21
N LEU A 88 7.45 -8.22 13.38
CA LEU A 88 8.88 -8.53 13.38
C LEU A 88 9.52 -8.17 14.73
N GLU A 89 9.19 -6.99 15.28
CA GLU A 89 9.63 -6.56 16.60
C GLU A 89 9.18 -7.52 17.70
N LYS A 90 7.91 -7.96 17.67
CA LYS A 90 7.41 -8.96 18.62
C LYS A 90 8.14 -10.29 18.52
N TYR A 91 8.46 -10.75 17.30
CA TYR A 91 9.24 -11.98 17.10
C TYR A 91 10.68 -11.84 17.57
N ALA A 92 11.35 -10.73 17.24
CA ALA A 92 12.71 -10.43 17.67
C ALA A 92 12.78 -10.41 19.21
N MET A 93 11.90 -9.64 19.86
CA MET A 93 11.80 -9.56 21.32
C MET A 93 11.57 -10.92 21.97
N ARG A 94 10.62 -11.72 21.45
CA ARG A 94 10.33 -13.07 22.01
C ARG A 94 11.52 -14.02 21.90
N ARG A 95 12.42 -13.79 20.95
CA ARG A 95 13.64 -14.59 20.74
C ARG A 95 14.89 -13.95 21.34
N GLY A 96 14.78 -12.81 22.02
CA GLY A 96 15.92 -12.08 22.57
C GLY A 96 16.87 -11.53 21.50
N ILE A 97 16.36 -11.35 20.28
CA ILE A 97 17.10 -10.83 19.14
C ILE A 97 16.84 -9.33 19.06
N LYS A 98 17.88 -8.54 18.77
CA LYS A 98 17.73 -7.11 18.46
C LYS A 98 17.10 -6.95 17.08
N ILE A 99 16.17 -6.00 16.92
CA ILE A 99 15.43 -5.85 15.66
C ILE A 99 16.37 -5.54 14.48
N GLU A 100 17.47 -4.84 14.74
CA GLU A 100 18.51 -4.50 13.77
C GLU A 100 19.23 -5.75 13.24
N ASP A 101 19.36 -6.80 14.05
CA ASP A 101 20.02 -8.05 13.69
C ASP A 101 19.06 -9.06 13.02
N PHE A 102 17.75 -8.81 13.09
CA PHE A 102 16.72 -9.77 12.69
C PHE A 102 16.78 -10.10 11.18
N GLY A 103 17.00 -9.09 10.33
CA GLY A 103 17.09 -9.26 8.89
C GLY A 103 18.29 -10.14 8.47
N ASP A 104 19.46 -9.86 9.02
CA ASP A 104 20.68 -10.65 8.75
C ASP A 104 20.54 -12.11 9.20
N ILE A 105 19.91 -12.34 10.34
CA ILE A 105 19.63 -13.69 10.83
C ILE A 105 18.64 -14.41 9.91
N ALA A 106 17.59 -13.72 9.47
CA ALA A 106 16.60 -14.29 8.55
C ALA A 106 17.23 -14.68 7.21
N LEU A 107 18.10 -13.84 6.63
CA LEU A 107 18.79 -14.11 5.37
C LEU A 107 19.76 -15.30 5.42
N ARG A 108 20.25 -15.67 6.62
CA ARG A 108 21.12 -16.85 6.83
C ARG A 108 20.34 -18.14 7.12
N ALA A 109 19.00 -18.09 7.16
CA ALA A 109 18.18 -19.25 7.46
C ALA A 109 18.33 -20.33 6.38
N LYS A 110 18.67 -21.56 6.81
CA LYS A 110 18.84 -22.70 5.89
C LYS A 110 17.52 -23.42 5.58
N ASN A 111 16.54 -23.29 6.45
CA ASN A 111 15.22 -23.92 6.34
C ASN A 111 14.14 -22.86 6.56
N PRO A 112 13.82 -22.04 5.54
CA PRO A 112 12.70 -21.11 5.61
C PRO A 112 11.38 -21.89 5.68
N PRO A 113 10.35 -21.36 6.36
CA PRO A 113 9.04 -22.01 6.43
C PRO A 113 8.36 -22.05 5.05
N ASP A 114 7.72 -23.17 4.71
CA ASP A 114 7.09 -23.43 3.41
C ASP A 114 5.94 -22.48 3.06
N LYS A 115 5.34 -21.83 4.05
CA LYS A 115 4.25 -20.85 3.87
C LYS A 115 4.43 -19.69 4.85
N PRO A 116 4.44 -18.43 4.38
CA PRO A 116 4.24 -17.29 5.26
C PRO A 116 2.77 -17.32 5.73
N HIS A 117 2.52 -17.98 6.86
CA HIS A 117 1.20 -17.95 7.52
C HIS A 117 0.88 -16.58 8.13
N TYR A 118 1.83 -15.66 8.09
CA TYR A 118 1.74 -14.30 8.59
C TYR A 118 2.19 -13.34 7.49
N CYS A 119 1.69 -12.10 7.50
CA CYS A 119 2.06 -11.01 6.58
C CYS A 119 3.53 -10.59 6.79
N VAL A 120 4.45 -11.49 6.52
CA VAL A 120 5.89 -11.34 6.64
C VAL A 120 6.44 -11.71 5.28
N PHE A 121 6.74 -10.68 4.48
CA PHE A 121 7.61 -10.83 3.33
C PHE A 121 9.04 -10.82 3.88
N LEU A 122 9.65 -12.00 3.96
CA LEU A 122 11.08 -12.20 4.22
C LEU A 122 11.73 -12.75 2.95
#